data_AF-X1H6V9-F1
#
_entry.id   AF-X1H6V9-F1
#
_cell.length_a   1.000
_cell.length_b   1.000
_cell.length_c   1.000
_cell.angle_alpha   90.00
_cell.angle_beta   90.00
_cell.angle_gamma   90.00
#
_symmetry.space_group_name_H-M   'P 1'
#
loop_
_entity.id
_entity.type
_entity.pdbx_description
1 polymer ?
#
loop_
_entity_poly.entity_id
_entity_poly.type
_entity_poly.pdbx_seq_one_letter_code
_entity_poly.pdbx_strand_id
1 'polypeptide(L)'
;EKSADSYENATKLNPWSFEDYFNLGRVYQIMEKFAQAIKAYARACELKPDHLEAHVGAASTPVDDMLMTEYPNCLVHTSGEDVGLPNGTMGNSEVGHQNIGAGRIVPQESVRISRAIRDESFFENKEFLNLIKFVKKNNDRMHVMGLCSDIGVHSLLDHLYGLLKLAKRNGVKDVFIHAFTDGRDSPPNSGAGYLADIEEKAKEIGIGKIASVMGRFYAMDRDSRWERVQRAYECMRIGKGNKATSAAEAVAKSYEKEVTDEFIEPTCIVNSDNEPMGTINDGDA
;
A
#
# COMPACT_ATOMS: atom_id res chain seq x y z
N GLU A 1 21.12 0.00 -38.84
CA GLU A 1 20.70 -0.09 -40.26
C GLU A 1 19.58 -1.10 -40.48
N LYS A 2 19.80 -2.42 -40.36
CA LYS A 2 18.72 -3.43 -40.57
C LYS A 2 17.44 -3.20 -39.76
N SER A 3 17.56 -2.72 -38.52
CA SER A 3 16.40 -2.38 -37.68
C SER A 3 15.65 -1.13 -38.17
N ALA A 4 16.36 -0.13 -38.72
CA ALA A 4 15.73 1.08 -39.27
C ALA A 4 14.91 0.72 -40.50
N ASP A 5 15.47 -0.05 -41.44
CA ASP A 5 14.76 -0.51 -42.64
C ASP A 5 13.50 -1.33 -42.29
N SER A 6 13.58 -2.12 -41.23
CA SER A 6 12.45 -2.91 -40.74
C SER A 6 11.32 -2.02 -40.22
N TYR A 7 11.63 -1.03 -39.38
CA TYR A 7 10.62 -0.09 -38.87
C TYR A 7 10.12 0.89 -39.94
N GLU A 8 10.95 1.28 -40.92
CA GLU A 8 10.49 2.06 -42.07
C GLU A 8 9.48 1.27 -42.93
N ASN A 9 9.71 -0.03 -43.12
CA ASN A 9 8.75 -0.87 -43.82
C ASN A 9 7.48 -1.09 -42.99
N ALA A 10 7.62 -1.27 -41.67
CA ALA A 10 6.47 -1.41 -40.76
C ALA A 10 5.58 -0.15 -40.75
N THR A 11 6.18 1.04 -40.68
CA THR A 11 5.43 2.32 -40.72
C THR A 11 4.75 2.58 -42.06
N LYS A 12 5.27 2.05 -43.18
CA LYS A 12 4.59 2.06 -44.49
C LYS A 12 3.41 1.09 -44.54
N LEU A 13 3.55 -0.09 -43.95
CA LEU A 13 2.49 -1.11 -43.89
C LEU A 13 1.36 -0.69 -42.93
N ASN A 14 1.70 -0.02 -41.83
CA ASN A 14 0.75 0.51 -40.87
C ASN A 14 1.07 1.98 -40.50
N PRO A 15 0.53 2.96 -41.25
CA PRO A 15 0.77 4.39 -41.02
C PRO A 15 0.18 4.96 -39.72
N TRP A 16 -0.55 4.15 -38.95
CA TRP A 16 -1.21 4.51 -37.69
C TRP A 16 -0.56 3.85 -36.47
N SER A 17 0.55 3.12 -36.67
CA SER A 17 1.25 2.42 -35.60
C SER A 17 2.13 3.37 -34.78
N PHE A 18 1.65 3.80 -33.61
CA PHE A 18 2.44 4.59 -32.67
C PHE A 18 3.79 3.90 -32.35
N GLU A 19 3.75 2.60 -32.05
CA GLU A 19 4.91 1.83 -31.59
C GLU A 19 6.01 1.76 -32.65
N ASP A 20 5.64 1.62 -33.93
CA ASP A 20 6.62 1.57 -35.02
C ASP A 20 7.27 2.93 -35.27
N TYR A 21 6.51 4.03 -35.21
CA TYR A 21 7.07 5.37 -35.33
C TYR A 21 7.96 5.74 -34.13
N PHE A 22 7.54 5.39 -32.91
CA PHE A 22 8.32 5.64 -31.69
C PHE A 22 9.66 4.88 -31.71
N ASN A 23 9.63 3.59 -32.04
CA ASN A 23 10.85 2.78 -32.13
C ASN A 23 11.73 3.18 -33.32
N LEU A 24 11.14 3.60 -34.46
CA LEU A 24 11.90 4.17 -35.57
C LEU A 24 12.66 5.43 -35.15
N GLY A 25 12.02 6.32 -34.36
CA GLY A 25 12.67 7.49 -33.76
C GLY A 25 13.88 7.12 -32.91
N ARG A 26 13.73 6.13 -32.02
CA ARG A 26 14.84 5.63 -31.17
C ARG A 26 16.00 5.07 -31.98
N VAL A 27 15.69 4.28 -33.01
CA VAL A 27 16.72 3.71 -33.88
C VAL A 27 17.46 4.81 -34.65
N TYR A 28 16.75 5.83 -35.14
CA TYR A 28 17.38 6.96 -35.82
C TYR A 28 18.24 7.82 -34.90
N GLN A 29 17.83 7.98 -33.65
CA GLN A 29 18.61 8.68 -32.64
C GLN A 29 19.93 7.95 -32.32
N ILE A 30 19.89 6.62 -32.17
CA ILE A 30 21.11 5.80 -31.98
C ILE A 30 22.04 5.86 -33.20
N MET A 31 21.48 6.05 -34.40
CA MET A 31 22.24 6.20 -35.65
C MET A 31 22.71 7.64 -35.90
N GLU A 32 22.51 8.56 -34.95
CA GLU A 32 22.84 9.99 -35.06
C GLU A 32 22.14 10.68 -36.25
N LYS A 33 21.03 10.11 -36.73
CA LYS A 33 20.18 10.62 -37.81
C LYS A 33 19.07 11.50 -37.22
N PHE A 34 19.44 12.57 -36.54
CA PHE A 34 18.54 13.39 -35.73
C PHE A 34 17.35 13.97 -36.50
N ALA A 35 17.55 14.42 -37.75
CA ALA A 35 16.48 14.94 -38.58
C ALA A 35 15.41 13.89 -38.91
N GLN A 36 15.80 12.63 -39.09
CA GLN A 36 14.88 11.52 -39.28
C GLN A 36 14.23 11.08 -37.97
N ALA A 37 14.98 11.08 -36.86
CA ALA A 37 14.47 10.78 -35.53
C ALA A 37 13.33 11.72 -35.13
N ILE A 38 13.55 13.04 -35.26
CA ILE A 38 12.54 14.07 -34.94
C ILE A 38 11.27 13.88 -35.77
N LYS A 39 11.39 13.57 -37.07
CA LYS A 39 10.21 13.30 -37.92
C LYS A 39 9.42 12.07 -37.46
N ALA A 40 10.13 11.00 -37.09
CA ALA A 40 9.50 9.78 -36.61
C ALA A 40 8.82 10.01 -35.24
N TYR A 41 9.49 10.68 -34.30
CA TYR A 41 8.91 11.02 -33.01
C TYR A 41 7.75 12.02 -33.13
N ALA A 42 7.83 13.03 -34.01
CA ALA A 42 6.73 13.96 -34.25
C ALA A 42 5.48 13.21 -34.75
N ARG A 43 5.65 12.25 -35.66
CA ARG A 43 4.55 11.39 -36.09
C ARG A 43 4.02 10.51 -34.95
N ALA A 44 4.88 10.00 -34.08
CA ALA A 44 4.45 9.28 -32.88
C ALA A 44 3.64 10.19 -31.92
N CYS A 45 4.04 11.46 -31.74
CA CYS A 45 3.28 12.44 -30.96
C CYS A 45 1.91 12.74 -31.58
N GLU A 46 1.79 12.83 -32.90
CA GLU A 46 0.48 12.99 -33.57
C GLU A 46 -0.46 11.82 -33.28
N LEU A 47 0.08 10.59 -33.27
CA LEU A 47 -0.68 9.36 -33.03
C LEU A 47 -1.04 9.16 -31.55
N LYS A 48 -0.18 9.61 -30.64
CA LYS A 48 -0.40 9.53 -29.19
C LYS A 48 0.02 10.85 -28.51
N PRO A 49 -0.85 11.87 -28.52
CA PRO A 49 -0.51 13.22 -28.05
C PRO A 49 -0.09 13.31 -26.59
N ASP A 50 -0.48 12.36 -25.74
CA ASP A 50 -0.14 12.34 -24.33
C ASP A 50 1.13 11.51 -24.01
N HIS A 51 1.86 11.04 -25.03
CA HIS A 51 3.05 10.21 -24.83
C HIS A 51 4.30 11.04 -24.55
N LEU A 52 4.67 11.17 -23.26
CA LEU A 52 5.78 12.00 -22.80
C LEU A 52 7.12 11.71 -23.52
N GLU A 53 7.52 10.43 -23.63
CA GLU A 53 8.82 10.08 -24.21
C GLU A 53 8.92 10.45 -25.70
N ALA A 54 7.80 10.44 -26.43
CA ALA A 54 7.79 10.80 -27.84
C ALA A 54 8.03 12.31 -28.00
N HIS A 55 7.43 13.12 -27.13
CA HIS A 55 7.66 14.57 -27.10
C HIS A 55 9.10 14.92 -26.74
N VAL A 56 9.69 14.21 -25.77
CA VAL A 56 11.10 14.37 -25.41
C VAL A 56 12.00 14.02 -26.60
N GLY A 57 11.75 12.88 -27.27
CA GLY A 57 12.54 12.47 -28.45
C GLY A 57 12.41 13.41 -29.66
N ALA A 58 11.27 14.10 -29.80
CA ALA A 58 11.06 15.08 -30.88
C ALA A 58 11.70 16.45 -30.61
N ALA A 59 12.14 16.71 -29.38
CA ALA A 59 12.74 17.99 -29.02
C ALA A 59 14.16 18.12 -29.60
N SER A 60 14.51 19.32 -30.05
CA SER A 60 15.89 19.64 -30.42
C SER A 60 16.68 19.98 -29.15
N THR A 61 17.49 19.03 -28.67
CA THR A 61 18.23 19.13 -27.40
C THR A 61 19.75 19.15 -27.57
N PRO A 62 20.34 20.01 -28.43
CA PRO A 62 21.76 19.93 -28.80
C PRO A 62 22.71 20.10 -27.61
N VAL A 63 22.30 20.82 -26.57
CA VAL A 63 23.09 20.97 -25.33
C VAL A 63 23.04 19.69 -24.50
N ASP A 64 21.88 19.05 -24.37
CA ASP A 64 21.73 17.78 -23.64
C ASP A 64 22.47 16.65 -24.36
N ASP A 65 22.32 16.57 -25.69
CA ASP A 65 23.00 15.58 -26.54
C ASP A 65 24.52 15.69 -26.41
N MET A 66 25.05 16.92 -26.45
CA MET A 66 26.47 17.20 -26.23
C MET A 66 26.90 16.78 -24.82
N LEU A 67 26.15 17.16 -23.77
CA LEU A 67 26.49 16.79 -22.39
C LEU A 67 26.52 15.27 -22.18
N MET A 68 25.53 14.57 -22.72
CA MET A 68 25.42 13.10 -22.63
C MET A 68 26.48 12.36 -23.46
N THR A 69 27.04 13.00 -24.51
CA THR A 69 28.10 12.40 -25.34
C THR A 69 29.49 12.69 -24.81
N GLU A 70 29.76 13.93 -24.40
CA GLU A 70 31.09 14.40 -24.05
C GLU A 70 31.49 14.13 -22.60
N TYR A 71 30.52 14.01 -21.68
CA TYR A 71 30.78 13.82 -20.26
C TYR A 71 30.28 12.47 -19.73
N PRO A 72 30.97 11.88 -18.74
CA PRO A 72 30.50 10.69 -18.06
C PRO A 72 29.10 10.91 -17.46
N ASN A 73 28.18 10.03 -17.79
CA ASN A 73 26.80 10.05 -17.30
C ASN A 73 26.36 8.64 -16.89
N CYS A 74 25.35 8.59 -16.02
CA CYS A 74 24.68 7.36 -15.65
C CYS A 74 23.22 7.64 -15.30
N LEU A 75 22.39 6.59 -15.34
CA LEU A 75 21.03 6.63 -14.81
C LEU A 75 21.07 6.31 -13.32
N VAL A 76 20.15 6.95 -12.57
CA VAL A 76 19.92 6.67 -11.15
C VAL A 76 18.46 6.26 -10.94
N HIS A 77 18.24 5.36 -9.99
CA HIS A 77 16.88 5.01 -9.59
C HIS A 77 16.24 6.17 -8.80
N THR A 78 14.99 6.50 -9.15
CA THR A 78 14.26 7.66 -8.60
C THR A 78 12.87 7.30 -8.09
N SER A 79 12.58 6.01 -7.94
CA SER A 79 11.28 5.47 -7.54
C SER A 79 11.45 4.21 -6.67
N GLY A 80 10.36 3.74 -6.07
CA GLY A 80 10.38 2.54 -5.24
C GLY A 80 11.33 2.60 -4.04
N GLU A 81 11.86 1.44 -3.65
CA GLU A 81 12.67 1.31 -2.42
C GLU A 81 14.00 2.09 -2.51
N ASP A 82 14.50 2.38 -3.71
CA ASP A 82 15.74 3.16 -3.95
C ASP A 82 15.62 4.61 -3.49
N VAL A 83 14.40 5.13 -3.36
CA VAL A 83 14.12 6.46 -2.80
C VAL A 83 13.28 6.40 -1.53
N GLY A 84 13.12 5.20 -0.95
CA GLY A 84 12.39 5.00 0.30
C GLY A 84 10.87 4.92 0.14
N LEU A 85 10.36 4.63 -1.06
CA LEU A 85 8.95 4.34 -1.34
C LEU A 85 8.69 2.84 -1.45
N PRO A 86 7.43 2.37 -1.34
CA PRO A 86 7.10 0.98 -1.61
C PRO A 86 7.51 0.58 -3.02
N ASN A 87 7.94 -0.67 -3.21
CA ASN A 87 8.38 -1.14 -4.52
C ASN A 87 7.31 -0.90 -5.61
N GLY A 88 7.73 -0.46 -6.80
CA GLY A 88 6.83 -0.09 -7.90
C GLY A 88 6.12 1.25 -7.76
N THR A 89 6.26 1.96 -6.63
CA THR A 89 5.67 3.29 -6.46
C THR A 89 6.51 4.35 -7.18
N MET A 90 5.85 5.17 -8.01
CA MET A 90 6.49 6.29 -8.69
C MET A 90 7.08 7.30 -7.69
N GLY A 91 8.25 7.85 -8.00
CA GLY A 91 8.83 8.96 -7.24
C GLY A 91 8.02 10.25 -7.35
N ASN A 92 8.26 11.18 -6.43
CA ASN A 92 7.65 12.51 -6.46
C ASN A 92 8.65 13.58 -5.99
N SER A 93 8.27 14.86 -6.14
CA SER A 93 9.13 15.99 -5.82
C SER A 93 9.61 15.99 -4.37
N GLU A 94 8.74 15.73 -3.39
CA GLU A 94 9.12 15.75 -1.97
C GLU A 94 10.16 14.68 -1.66
N VAL A 95 9.88 13.43 -2.04
CA VAL A 95 10.77 12.29 -1.83
C VAL A 95 12.09 12.48 -2.57
N GLY A 96 12.06 12.98 -3.80
CA GLY A 96 13.25 13.26 -4.60
C GLY A 96 14.17 14.28 -3.93
N HIS A 97 13.63 15.43 -3.51
CA HIS A 97 14.43 16.48 -2.84
C HIS A 97 14.98 16.01 -1.49
N GLN A 98 14.21 15.22 -0.73
CA GLN A 98 14.68 14.65 0.54
C GLN A 98 15.89 13.73 0.34
N ASN A 99 15.84 12.80 -0.62
CA ASN A 99 16.94 11.87 -0.87
C ASN A 99 18.19 12.59 -1.39
N ILE A 100 18.03 13.53 -2.33
CA ILE A 100 19.15 14.34 -2.87
C ILE A 100 19.81 15.15 -1.75
N GLY A 101 19.02 15.85 -0.94
CA GLY A 101 19.54 16.67 0.16
C GLY A 101 20.14 15.86 1.30
N ALA A 102 19.62 14.67 1.57
CA ALA A 102 20.11 13.80 2.64
C ALA A 102 21.36 13.00 2.26
N GLY A 103 21.65 12.81 0.97
CA GLY A 103 22.76 11.97 0.50
C GLY A 103 22.61 10.49 0.90
N ARG A 104 21.39 10.03 1.18
CA ARG A 104 21.04 8.66 1.57
C ARG A 104 19.58 8.37 1.27
N ILE A 105 19.24 7.08 1.23
CA ILE A 105 17.84 6.64 1.16
C ILE A 105 17.10 7.14 2.40
N VAL A 106 16.01 7.90 2.19
CA VAL A 106 15.11 8.37 3.24
C VAL A 106 13.85 7.50 3.22
N PRO A 107 13.81 6.39 3.98
CA PRO A 107 12.65 5.49 3.96
C PRO A 107 11.44 6.19 4.57
N GLN A 108 10.33 6.16 3.83
CA GLN A 108 9.02 6.47 4.39
C GLN A 108 8.66 5.45 5.46
N GLU A 109 7.79 5.83 6.40
CA GLU A 109 7.46 5.02 7.57
C GLU A 109 6.95 3.62 7.21
N SER A 110 6.10 3.50 6.19
CA SER A 110 5.59 2.20 5.72
C SER A 110 6.71 1.28 5.22
N VAL A 111 7.65 1.82 4.46
CA VAL A 111 8.83 1.09 3.96
C VAL A 111 9.75 0.71 5.11
N ARG A 112 9.99 1.62 6.05
CA ARG A 112 10.82 1.36 7.23
C ARG A 112 10.29 0.16 8.03
N ILE A 113 8.98 0.13 8.30
CA ILE A 113 8.34 -0.96 9.05
C ILE A 113 8.37 -2.26 8.23
N SER A 114 7.99 -2.22 6.95
CA SER A 114 8.01 -3.41 6.08
C SER A 114 9.42 -4.01 5.97
N ARG A 115 10.45 -3.17 5.87
CA ARG A 115 11.85 -3.60 5.81
C ARG A 115 12.28 -4.23 7.13
N ALA A 116 11.91 -3.63 8.26
CA ALA A 116 12.18 -4.18 9.59
C ALA A 116 11.54 -5.56 9.82
N ILE A 117 10.34 -5.79 9.26
CA ILE A 117 9.69 -7.11 9.32
C ILE A 117 10.45 -8.12 8.45
N ARG A 118 10.87 -7.70 7.24
CA ARG A 118 11.58 -8.53 6.26
C ARG A 118 12.98 -8.95 6.74
N ASP A 119 13.71 -8.04 7.39
CA ASP A 119 15.07 -8.28 7.90
C ASP A 119 15.10 -8.79 9.35
N GLU A 120 13.93 -9.10 9.91
CA GLU A 120 13.69 -9.57 11.27
C GLU A 120 14.00 -8.58 12.41
N SER A 121 14.54 -7.38 12.15
CA SER A 121 14.83 -6.38 13.19
C SER A 121 13.58 -5.88 13.93
N PHE A 122 12.40 -5.97 13.30
CA PHE A 122 11.10 -5.69 13.92
C PHE A 122 10.87 -6.54 15.17
N PHE A 123 11.31 -7.80 15.16
CA PHE A 123 11.10 -8.74 16.26
C PHE A 123 12.08 -8.54 17.42
N GLU A 124 13.14 -7.75 17.23
CA GLU A 124 14.13 -7.39 18.24
C GLU A 124 13.86 -6.02 18.89
N ASN A 125 12.83 -5.30 18.42
CA ASN A 125 12.50 -3.98 18.91
C ASN A 125 12.21 -4.01 20.42
N LYS A 126 12.98 -3.22 21.19
CA LYS A 126 12.93 -3.22 22.66
C LYS A 126 11.55 -2.87 23.21
N GLU A 127 10.83 -1.95 22.57
CA GLU A 127 9.50 -1.54 23.01
C GLU A 127 8.46 -2.64 22.77
N PHE A 128 8.54 -3.33 21.64
CA PHE A 128 7.71 -4.51 21.40
C PHE A 128 8.03 -5.65 22.37
N LEU A 129 9.29 -5.90 22.68
CA LEU A 129 9.66 -6.89 23.69
C LEU A 129 9.21 -6.49 25.11
N ASN A 130 9.20 -5.20 25.43
CA ASN A 130 8.65 -4.69 26.69
C ASN A 130 7.12 -4.86 26.75
N LEU A 131 6.41 -4.56 25.65
CA LEU A 131 4.98 -4.80 25.50
C LEU A 131 4.65 -6.29 25.74
N ILE A 132 5.39 -7.19 25.09
CA ILE A 132 5.20 -8.64 25.25
C ILE A 132 5.41 -9.07 26.71
N LYS A 133 6.42 -8.53 27.41
CA LYS A 133 6.62 -8.81 28.84
C LYS A 133 5.44 -8.32 29.69
N PHE A 134 4.89 -7.15 29.35
CA PHE A 134 3.71 -6.62 30.02
C PHE A 134 2.49 -7.52 29.80
N VAL A 135 2.19 -7.90 28.55
CA VAL A 135 1.09 -8.81 28.19
C VAL A 135 1.18 -10.11 28.99
N LYS A 136 2.34 -10.77 28.97
CA LYS A 136 2.53 -12.06 29.64
C LYS A 136 2.41 -11.98 31.17
N LYS A 137 2.66 -10.80 31.75
CA LYS A 137 2.48 -10.56 33.19
C LYS A 137 1.02 -10.28 33.55
N ASN A 138 0.24 -9.76 32.62
CA ASN A 138 -1.11 -9.27 32.86
C ASN A 138 -2.11 -9.97 31.92
N ASN A 139 -2.62 -11.13 32.36
CA ASN A 139 -3.69 -11.90 31.70
C ASN A 139 -3.39 -12.46 30.29
N ASP A 140 -2.24 -12.15 29.69
CA ASP A 140 -1.77 -12.74 28.43
C ASP A 140 -2.68 -12.45 27.21
N ARG A 141 -3.31 -11.27 27.26
CA ARG A 141 -4.22 -10.75 26.23
C ARG A 141 -3.59 -9.53 25.56
N MET A 142 -3.48 -9.59 24.24
CA MET A 142 -2.97 -8.51 23.40
C MET A 142 -4.04 -8.10 22.38
N HIS A 143 -4.16 -6.81 22.15
CA HIS A 143 -5.09 -6.23 21.21
C HIS A 143 -4.33 -5.52 20.10
N VAL A 144 -4.73 -5.77 18.86
CA VAL A 144 -4.21 -5.06 17.69
C VAL A 144 -5.38 -4.37 17.01
N MET A 145 -5.26 -3.08 16.79
CA MET A 145 -6.29 -2.28 16.13
C MET A 145 -5.67 -1.42 15.04
N GLY A 146 -6.38 -1.28 13.92
CA GLY A 146 -5.87 -0.52 12.79
C GLY A 146 -6.70 -0.73 11.52
N LEU A 147 -6.40 0.09 10.52
CA LEU A 147 -7.00 0.00 9.19
C LEU A 147 -6.58 -1.30 8.50
N CYS A 148 -7.54 -1.99 7.89
CA CYS A 148 -7.37 -3.30 7.27
C CYS A 148 -7.51 -3.19 5.74
N SER A 149 -6.46 -2.67 5.10
CA SER A 149 -6.30 -2.66 3.64
C SER A 149 -4.82 -2.77 3.26
N ASP A 150 -4.55 -3.04 1.98
CA ASP A 150 -3.21 -3.17 1.41
C ASP A 150 -2.74 -1.90 0.66
N ILE A 151 -3.49 -0.80 0.78
CA ILE A 151 -3.24 0.43 0.02
C ILE A 151 -2.01 1.20 0.54
N GLY A 152 -1.68 1.08 1.83
CA GLY A 152 -0.44 1.63 2.37
C GLY A 152 -0.45 3.11 2.75
N VAL A 153 -1.61 3.78 2.75
CA VAL A 153 -1.75 5.19 3.17
C VAL A 153 -1.67 5.32 4.70
N HIS A 154 -2.43 4.50 5.43
CA HIS A 154 -2.49 4.54 6.90
C HIS A 154 -1.95 3.29 7.58
N SER A 155 -1.93 2.15 6.88
CA SER A 155 -1.47 0.87 7.39
C SER A 155 -1.20 -0.10 6.23
N LEU A 156 -0.62 -1.25 6.54
CA LEU A 156 -0.50 -2.40 5.65
C LEU A 156 -0.84 -3.67 6.43
N LEU A 157 -1.54 -4.61 5.78
CA LEU A 157 -1.86 -5.91 6.38
C LEU A 157 -0.61 -6.68 6.82
N ASP A 158 0.50 -6.55 6.08
CA ASP A 158 1.78 -7.15 6.45
C ASP A 158 2.31 -6.68 7.81
N HIS A 159 1.98 -5.46 8.24
CA HIS A 159 2.37 -4.95 9.55
C HIS A 159 1.55 -5.60 10.67
N LEU A 160 0.24 -5.79 10.44
CA LEU A 160 -0.61 -6.60 11.31
C LEU A 160 -0.06 -8.03 11.42
N TYR A 161 0.30 -8.65 10.30
CA TYR A 161 0.88 -9.99 10.29
C TYR A 161 2.23 -10.05 11.00
N GLY A 162 3.05 -9.00 10.91
CA GLY A 162 4.26 -8.82 11.70
C GLY A 162 3.98 -8.85 13.21
N LEU A 163 2.95 -8.13 13.67
CA LEU A 163 2.53 -8.15 15.07
C LEU A 163 2.01 -9.52 15.52
N LEU A 164 1.23 -10.21 14.68
CA LEU A 164 0.78 -11.59 14.98
C LEU A 164 1.96 -12.56 15.09
N LYS A 165 2.94 -12.46 14.18
CA LYS A 165 4.18 -13.26 14.24
C LYS A 165 4.99 -12.95 15.50
N LEU A 166 5.11 -11.68 15.88
CA LEU A 166 5.77 -11.27 17.13
C LEU A 166 5.11 -11.92 18.35
N ALA A 167 3.78 -11.83 18.45
CA ALA A 167 3.00 -12.42 19.53
C ALA A 167 3.18 -13.95 19.57
N LYS A 168 3.10 -14.62 18.41
CA LYS A 168 3.32 -16.07 18.28
C LYS A 168 4.72 -16.50 18.72
N ARG A 169 5.78 -15.83 18.24
CA ARG A 169 7.19 -16.11 18.58
C ARG A 169 7.45 -16.04 20.09
N ASN A 170 6.72 -15.19 20.79
CA ASN A 170 6.88 -14.97 22.23
C ASN A 170 5.88 -15.76 23.11
N GLY A 171 5.00 -16.54 22.49
CA GLY A 171 4.04 -17.39 23.18
C GLY A 171 2.95 -16.61 23.92
N VAL A 172 2.49 -15.49 23.36
CA VAL A 172 1.25 -14.83 23.82
C VAL A 172 0.08 -15.78 23.60
N LYS A 173 -0.86 -15.84 24.54
CA LYS A 173 -2.00 -16.78 24.46
C LYS A 173 -3.13 -16.25 23.58
N ASP A 174 -3.61 -15.05 23.86
CA ASP A 174 -4.78 -14.49 23.19
C ASP A 174 -4.44 -13.17 22.52
N VAL A 175 -4.70 -13.10 21.21
CA VAL A 175 -4.55 -11.89 20.41
C VAL A 175 -5.88 -11.56 19.73
N PHE A 176 -6.38 -10.36 19.98
CA PHE A 176 -7.66 -9.86 19.46
C PHE A 176 -7.42 -8.76 18.44
N ILE A 177 -8.06 -8.86 17.28
CA ILE A 177 -7.95 -7.90 16.18
C ILE A 177 -9.22 -7.05 16.15
N HIS A 178 -9.07 -5.75 16.31
CA HIS A 178 -10.15 -4.78 16.09
C HIS A 178 -9.95 -4.17 14.69
N ALA A 179 -10.66 -4.75 13.72
CA ALA A 179 -10.47 -4.44 12.32
C ALA A 179 -11.21 -3.15 11.92
N PHE A 180 -10.47 -2.15 11.46
CA PHE A 180 -11.06 -0.93 10.89
C PHE A 180 -11.13 -1.08 9.36
N THR A 181 -12.32 -1.08 8.77
CA THR A 181 -12.51 -1.25 7.32
C THR A 181 -12.29 0.07 6.58
N ASP A 182 -11.75 0.00 5.36
CA ASP A 182 -11.29 1.15 4.60
C ASP A 182 -12.36 1.78 3.71
N GLY A 183 -12.55 1.26 2.48
CA GLY A 183 -13.58 1.73 1.55
C GLY A 183 -13.40 3.14 1.00
N ARG A 184 -12.30 3.80 1.35
CA ARG A 184 -11.98 5.16 0.93
C ARG A 184 -10.70 5.21 0.11
N ASP A 185 -9.62 4.64 0.65
CA ASP A 185 -8.37 4.51 -0.10
C ASP A 185 -8.41 3.23 -0.95
N SER A 186 -9.15 2.21 -0.50
CA SER A 186 -9.50 0.99 -1.25
C SER A 186 -10.91 1.11 -1.89
N PRO A 187 -11.27 0.22 -2.84
CA PRO A 187 -12.63 0.17 -3.38
C PRO A 187 -13.71 0.04 -2.29
N PRO A 188 -14.89 0.67 -2.42
CA PRO A 188 -15.87 0.80 -1.33
C PRO A 188 -16.39 -0.51 -0.70
N ASN A 189 -16.32 -1.64 -1.40
CA ASN A 189 -16.83 -2.95 -0.96
C ASN A 189 -15.73 -4.04 -1.06
N SER A 190 -14.51 -3.72 -0.65
CA SER A 190 -13.34 -4.62 -0.67
C SER A 190 -13.04 -5.25 0.70
N GLY A 191 -13.63 -4.72 1.77
CA GLY A 191 -13.39 -5.10 3.17
C GLY A 191 -13.64 -6.57 3.45
N ALA A 192 -14.64 -7.18 2.82
CA ALA A 192 -14.89 -8.62 2.96
C ALA A 192 -13.67 -9.47 2.56
N GLY A 193 -12.95 -9.08 1.50
CA GLY A 193 -11.74 -9.76 1.04
C GLY A 193 -10.61 -9.62 2.06
N TYR A 194 -10.31 -8.40 2.49
CA TYR A 194 -9.23 -8.16 3.47
C TYR A 194 -9.47 -8.86 4.81
N LEU A 195 -10.71 -8.92 5.30
CA LEU A 195 -11.02 -9.64 6.54
C LEU A 195 -10.83 -11.15 6.36
N ALA A 196 -11.19 -11.71 5.19
CA ALA A 196 -10.92 -13.11 4.88
C ALA A 196 -9.41 -13.40 4.84
N ASP A 197 -8.62 -12.52 4.20
CA ASP A 197 -7.15 -12.63 4.15
C ASP A 197 -6.54 -12.57 5.57
N ILE A 198 -7.07 -11.71 6.44
CA ILE A 198 -6.65 -11.63 7.85
C ILE A 198 -6.96 -12.93 8.59
N GLU A 199 -8.15 -13.48 8.46
CA GLU A 199 -8.54 -14.73 9.11
C GLU A 199 -7.69 -15.91 8.61
N GLU A 200 -7.43 -15.99 7.31
CA GLU A 200 -6.55 -16.99 6.71
C GLU A 200 -5.13 -16.87 7.26
N LYS A 201 -4.57 -15.66 7.26
CA LYS A 201 -3.19 -15.44 7.74
C LYS A 201 -3.06 -15.67 9.25
N ALA A 202 -4.05 -15.26 10.04
CA ALA A 202 -4.09 -15.53 11.48
C ALA A 202 -4.13 -17.04 11.77
N LYS A 203 -4.89 -17.80 10.97
CA LYS A 203 -4.93 -19.27 11.03
C LYS A 203 -3.58 -19.89 10.65
N GLU A 204 -2.94 -19.41 9.59
CA GLU A 204 -1.60 -19.86 9.16
C GLU A 204 -0.54 -19.62 10.24
N ILE A 205 -0.50 -18.41 10.83
CA ILE A 205 0.42 -18.08 11.93
C ILE A 205 0.04 -18.86 13.21
N GLY A 206 -1.24 -19.20 13.37
CA GLY A 206 -1.79 -19.91 14.50
C GLY A 206 -1.99 -19.04 15.73
N ILE A 207 -2.31 -17.75 15.53
CA ILE A 207 -2.74 -16.79 16.56
C ILE A 207 -3.47 -15.60 15.91
N GLY A 208 -4.37 -14.97 16.67
CA GLY A 208 -5.16 -13.82 16.21
C GLY A 208 -6.62 -14.21 15.94
N LYS A 209 -7.55 -13.43 16.49
CA LYS A 209 -9.00 -13.57 16.27
C LYS A 209 -9.62 -12.19 16.09
N ILE A 210 -10.46 -12.01 15.09
CA ILE A 210 -11.19 -10.74 14.92
C ILE A 210 -12.23 -10.62 16.04
N ALA A 211 -12.12 -9.57 16.84
CA ALA A 211 -13.00 -9.28 17.98
C ALA A 211 -14.06 -8.22 17.65
N SER A 212 -13.77 -7.31 16.73
CA SER A 212 -14.73 -6.33 16.24
C SER A 212 -14.40 -5.88 14.81
N VAL A 213 -15.43 -5.48 14.07
CA VAL A 213 -15.33 -4.89 12.73
C VAL A 213 -16.06 -3.55 12.73
N MET A 214 -15.43 -2.50 12.21
CA MET A 214 -16.04 -1.18 12.12
C MET A 214 -15.39 -0.34 11.01
N GLY A 215 -16.16 0.56 10.40
CA GLY A 215 -15.66 1.48 9.38
C GLY A 215 -14.70 2.51 9.96
N ARG A 216 -13.71 2.91 9.15
CA ARG A 216 -12.77 4.00 9.50
C ARG A 216 -13.48 5.31 9.85
N PHE A 217 -14.70 5.53 9.34
CA PHE A 217 -15.54 6.67 9.72
C PHE A 217 -15.75 6.78 11.24
N TYR A 218 -15.84 5.65 11.94
CA TYR A 218 -16.02 5.61 13.39
C TYR A 218 -14.68 5.61 14.14
N ALA A 219 -13.74 4.77 13.69
CA ALA A 219 -12.52 4.49 14.45
C ALA A 219 -11.35 5.45 14.17
N MET A 220 -11.40 6.20 13.06
CA MET A 220 -10.29 7.04 12.59
C MET A 220 -10.76 8.46 12.25
N ASP A 221 -11.71 8.99 13.03
CA ASP A 221 -12.12 10.40 12.90
C ASP A 221 -10.96 11.33 13.26
N ARG A 222 -10.81 12.40 12.48
CA ARG A 222 -9.79 13.45 12.67
C ARG A 222 -10.37 14.86 12.73
N ASP A 223 -11.70 14.96 12.78
CA ASP A 223 -12.44 16.23 12.76
C ASP A 223 -13.05 16.53 14.15
N SER A 224 -12.56 15.86 15.19
CA SER A 224 -13.03 15.99 16.59
C SER A 224 -14.51 15.65 16.77
N ARG A 225 -15.04 14.73 15.96
CA ARG A 225 -16.41 14.20 16.07
C ARG A 225 -16.46 13.04 17.05
N TRP A 226 -16.38 13.40 18.33
CA TRP A 226 -16.25 12.46 19.44
C TRP A 226 -17.39 11.45 19.55
N GLU A 227 -18.58 11.75 19.02
CA GLU A 227 -19.70 10.82 18.97
C GLU A 227 -19.38 9.57 18.12
N ARG A 228 -18.53 9.71 17.11
CA ARG A 228 -18.10 8.59 16.25
C ARG A 228 -17.07 7.73 16.97
N VAL A 229 -16.06 8.39 17.51
CA VAL A 229 -14.99 7.77 18.30
C VAL A 229 -15.56 7.03 19.50
N GLN A 230 -16.56 7.63 20.18
CA GLN A 230 -17.26 7.00 21.29
C GLN A 230 -17.93 5.69 20.88
N ARG A 231 -18.59 5.61 19.72
CA ARG A 231 -19.22 4.36 19.25
C ARG A 231 -18.18 3.26 19.01
N ALA A 232 -17.04 3.59 18.41
CA ALA A 232 -15.94 2.64 18.22
C ALA A 232 -15.36 2.18 19.58
N TYR A 233 -15.12 3.12 20.48
CA TYR A 233 -14.61 2.85 21.83
C TYR A 233 -15.56 1.96 22.65
N GLU A 234 -16.85 2.28 22.69
CA GLU A 234 -17.86 1.52 23.44
C GLU A 234 -18.01 0.09 22.90
N CYS A 235 -17.88 -0.09 21.57
CA CYS A 235 -17.83 -1.41 20.95
C CYS A 235 -16.63 -2.23 21.43
N MET A 236 -15.42 -1.67 21.41
CA MET A 236 -14.21 -2.38 21.83
C MET A 236 -14.12 -2.59 23.35
N ARG A 237 -14.62 -1.65 24.17
CA ARG A 237 -14.45 -1.69 25.64
C ARG A 237 -15.55 -2.45 26.36
N ILE A 238 -16.81 -2.20 26.02
CA ILE A 238 -17.97 -2.74 26.75
C ILE A 238 -18.89 -3.58 25.84
N GLY A 239 -18.49 -3.83 24.60
CA GLY A 239 -19.26 -4.65 23.68
C GLY A 239 -20.56 -4.01 23.19
N LYS A 240 -20.68 -2.68 23.26
CA LYS A 240 -21.89 -1.95 22.86
C LYS A 240 -21.83 -1.60 21.38
N GLY A 241 -22.77 -2.13 20.61
CA GLY A 241 -22.85 -1.97 19.16
C GLY A 241 -23.66 -3.09 18.54
N ASN A 242 -23.51 -3.26 17.22
CA ASN A 242 -24.09 -4.41 16.53
C ASN A 242 -23.37 -5.69 16.95
N LYS A 243 -24.01 -6.84 16.70
CA LYS A 243 -23.45 -8.17 16.99
C LYS A 243 -23.48 -9.05 15.74
N ALA A 244 -22.39 -9.78 15.55
CA ALA A 244 -22.25 -10.79 14.51
C ALA A 244 -21.43 -11.97 15.04
N THR A 245 -21.65 -13.16 14.52
CA THR A 245 -20.91 -14.38 14.89
C THR A 245 -19.57 -14.51 14.17
N SER A 246 -19.35 -13.72 13.11
CA SER A 246 -18.09 -13.66 12.35
C SER A 246 -17.87 -12.31 11.68
N ALA A 247 -16.63 -12.03 11.27
CA ALA A 247 -16.29 -10.84 10.50
C ALA A 247 -17.03 -10.81 9.15
N ALA A 248 -17.13 -11.96 8.48
CA ALA A 248 -17.88 -12.11 7.25
C ALA A 248 -19.37 -11.75 7.41
N GLU A 249 -20.01 -12.20 8.50
CA GLU A 249 -21.40 -11.85 8.79
C GLU A 249 -21.56 -10.35 9.10
N ALA A 250 -20.61 -9.75 9.82
CA ALA A 250 -20.63 -8.32 10.13
C ALA A 250 -20.65 -7.46 8.85
N VAL A 251 -19.78 -7.79 7.88
CA VAL A 251 -19.72 -7.09 6.60
C VAL A 251 -20.95 -7.37 5.74
N ALA A 252 -21.39 -8.64 5.65
CA ALA A 252 -22.57 -9.01 4.87
C ALA A 252 -23.83 -8.25 5.33
N LYS A 253 -24.08 -8.19 6.64
CA LYS A 253 -25.19 -7.41 7.24
C LYS A 253 -25.12 -5.91 6.95
N SER A 254 -23.91 -5.37 6.78
CA SER A 254 -23.72 -3.96 6.41
C SER A 254 -24.05 -3.73 4.94
N TYR A 255 -23.55 -4.61 4.07
CA TYR A 255 -23.78 -4.51 2.62
C TYR A 255 -25.24 -4.73 2.24
N GLU A 256 -25.97 -5.60 2.95
CA GLU A 256 -27.43 -5.75 2.81
C GLU A 256 -28.22 -4.46 3.07
N LYS A 257 -27.64 -3.54 3.86
CA LYS A 257 -28.20 -2.21 4.16
C LYS A 257 -27.64 -1.12 3.25
N GLU A 258 -26.92 -1.49 2.20
CA GLU A 258 -26.21 -0.58 1.28
C GLU A 258 -25.18 0.32 1.99
N VAL A 259 -24.65 -0.13 3.13
CA VAL A 259 -23.60 0.56 3.90
C VAL A 259 -22.24 -0.05 3.56
N THR A 260 -21.41 0.73 2.86
CA THR A 260 -20.07 0.37 2.38
C THR A 260 -19.02 0.33 3.51
N ASP A 261 -17.82 -0.15 3.19
CA ASP A 261 -16.73 -0.40 4.16
C ASP A 261 -16.39 0.78 5.06
N GLU A 262 -16.37 2.00 4.51
CA GLU A 262 -16.01 3.20 5.27
C GLU A 262 -16.97 3.43 6.45
N PHE A 263 -18.22 2.99 6.32
CA PHE A 263 -19.33 3.32 7.21
C PHE A 263 -19.90 2.12 7.98
N ILE A 264 -19.25 0.95 7.94
CA ILE A 264 -19.69 -0.22 8.72
C ILE A 264 -19.83 0.19 10.19
N GLU A 265 -21.03 0.03 10.75
CA GLU A 265 -21.27 0.39 12.15
C GLU A 265 -20.45 -0.50 13.09
N PRO A 266 -19.99 0.02 14.24
CA PRO A 266 -19.23 -0.77 15.20
C PRO A 266 -19.94 -2.05 15.60
N THR A 267 -19.34 -3.18 15.23
CA THR A 267 -19.91 -4.52 15.35
C THR A 267 -18.97 -5.42 16.15
N CYS A 268 -19.46 -5.98 17.25
CA CYS A 268 -18.74 -6.95 18.06
C CYS A 268 -18.90 -8.35 17.47
N ILE A 269 -17.81 -9.10 17.41
CA ILE A 269 -17.86 -10.54 17.14
C ILE A 269 -18.15 -11.25 18.46
N VAL A 270 -19.20 -12.09 18.45
CA VAL A 270 -19.70 -12.77 19.66
C VAL A 270 -19.50 -14.27 19.61
N ASN A 271 -19.37 -14.88 20.78
CA ASN A 271 -19.33 -16.33 20.95
C ASN A 271 -20.75 -16.95 20.85
N SER A 272 -20.84 -18.27 21.07
CA SER A 272 -22.12 -19.02 21.07
C SER A 272 -23.13 -18.53 22.11
N ASP A 273 -22.66 -17.92 23.19
CA ASP A 273 -23.48 -17.38 24.29
C ASP A 273 -23.87 -15.91 24.04
N ASN A 274 -23.60 -15.39 22.83
CA ASN A 274 -23.86 -14.01 22.41
C ASN A 274 -23.06 -12.95 23.21
N GLU A 275 -21.94 -13.35 23.79
CA GLU A 275 -21.00 -12.48 24.50
C GLU A 275 -19.85 -12.04 23.58
N PRO A 276 -19.42 -10.76 23.62
CA PRO A 276 -18.29 -10.29 22.81
C PRO A 276 -17.00 -11.05 23.12
N MET A 277 -16.31 -11.55 22.10
CA MET A 277 -15.15 -12.45 22.30
C MET A 277 -13.91 -11.77 22.86
N GLY A 278 -13.75 -10.46 22.66
CA GLY A 278 -12.47 -9.78 22.89
C GLY A 278 -12.61 -8.32 23.30
N THR A 279 -13.41 -8.02 24.31
CA THR A 279 -13.44 -6.66 24.89
C THR A 279 -12.10 -6.32 25.54
N ILE A 280 -11.69 -5.05 25.47
CA ILE A 280 -10.48 -4.55 26.14
C ILE A 280 -10.76 -4.38 27.64
N ASN A 281 -9.89 -4.90 28.50
CA ASN A 281 -10.04 -4.83 29.96
C ASN A 281 -8.75 -4.38 30.66
N ASP A 282 -8.86 -4.10 31.94
CA ASP A 282 -7.72 -3.68 32.76
C ASP A 282 -6.65 -4.78 32.77
N GLY A 283 -5.42 -4.41 32.43
CA GLY A 283 -4.28 -5.33 32.32
C GLY A 283 -4.03 -5.85 30.90
N ASP A 284 -4.96 -5.67 29.96
CA ASP A 284 -4.71 -5.96 28.55
C ASP A 284 -3.71 -4.94 27.96
N ALA A 285 -3.09 -5.30 26.83
CA ALA A 285 -2.16 -4.42 26.10
C ALA A 285 -2.54 -4.25 24.63
#